data_AF-A0AB34KCK3-F1
#
_entry.id   AF-A0AB34KCK3-F1
#
_cell.length_a   1.000
_cell.length_b   1.000
_cell.length_c   1.000
_cell.angle_alpha   90.00
_cell.angle_beta   90.00
_cell.angle_gamma   90.00
#
_symmetry.space_group_name_H-M   'P 1'
#
loop_
_entity.id
_entity.type
_entity.pdbx_description
1 polymer ?
#
loop_
_entity_poly.entity_id
_entity_poly.type
_entity_poly.pdbx_seq_one_letter_code
_entity_poly.pdbx_strand_id
1 'polypeptide(L)'
;MGFKADLVERLLDAVAGTEAVGSSDSEAASTTEWKVKKIIGRRSTIKTVQGHLFEIMEFQVQWDFPDHDDPTADEVTWEPLSNLENAHEALHDFLASQPKQPSCKYGHMLGTCRCQRPLIHSGQDESIFKAYQKSSYQWVVGGVRGLRKKTDGPGEMVSGFKDELRGFGHPLTEDELLVVNCYREALGKQPLKGSPGVRFLQYGKNKEGYWTFDHFAEQAIRKCVLMHSMWDQ
;
A
#
# COMPACT_ATOMS: atom_id res chain seq x y z
N MET A 1 40.51 -10.18 2.40
CA MET A 1 39.63 -9.01 2.19
C MET A 1 39.70 -8.63 0.72
N GLY A 2 38.65 -8.90 -0.05
CA GLY A 2 38.57 -8.47 -1.46
C GLY A 2 37.89 -9.48 -2.37
N PHE A 3 36.56 -9.64 -2.25
CA PHE A 3 35.72 -10.34 -3.24
C PHE A 3 34.27 -9.78 -3.24
N LYS A 4 34.08 -8.49 -2.91
CA LYS A 4 32.76 -7.87 -2.76
C LYS A 4 32.30 -6.99 -3.93
N ALA A 5 33.04 -6.93 -5.05
CA ALA A 5 32.72 -5.99 -6.14
C ALA A 5 32.22 -6.63 -7.45
N ASP A 6 32.40 -7.93 -7.67
CA ASP A 6 32.33 -8.47 -9.05
C ASP A 6 30.93 -8.97 -9.50
N LEU A 7 29.97 -9.05 -8.59
CA LEU A 7 28.61 -9.53 -8.91
C LEU A 7 27.63 -8.40 -9.29
N VAL A 8 27.90 -7.17 -8.86
CA VAL A 8 27.00 -6.03 -9.07
C VAL A 8 27.26 -5.33 -10.41
N GLU A 9 28.49 -5.33 -10.92
CA GLU A 9 28.80 -4.77 -12.25
C GLU A 9 28.25 -5.63 -13.40
N ARG A 10 28.21 -6.97 -13.24
CA ARG A 10 27.68 -7.88 -14.27
C ARG A 10 26.18 -7.77 -14.53
N LEU A 11 25.41 -7.22 -13.59
CA LEU A 11 23.96 -7.03 -13.73
C LEU A 11 23.59 -5.72 -14.46
N LEU A 12 24.50 -4.75 -14.55
CA LEU A 12 24.25 -3.48 -15.24
C LEU A 12 24.58 -3.54 -16.73
N ASP A 13 25.54 -4.38 -17.15
CA ASP A 13 25.89 -4.55 -18.57
C ASP A 13 24.89 -5.42 -19.35
N ALA A 14 24.16 -6.32 -18.67
CA ALA A 14 23.17 -7.19 -19.30
C ALA A 14 21.90 -6.47 -19.78
N VAL A 15 21.66 -5.23 -19.34
CA VAL A 15 20.47 -4.45 -19.71
C VAL A 15 20.75 -3.50 -20.90
N ALA A 16 22.00 -3.32 -21.32
CA ALA A 16 22.39 -2.27 -22.27
C ALA A 16 22.82 -2.72 -23.67
N GLY A 17 22.82 -4.01 -24.02
CA GLY A 17 23.38 -4.47 -25.30
C GLY A 17 22.59 -5.57 -26.00
N THR A 18 21.59 -5.21 -26.78
CA THR A 18 21.17 -6.02 -27.94
C THR A 18 22.12 -5.76 -29.09
N GLU A 19 22.95 -6.75 -29.45
CA GLU A 19 23.27 -7.12 -30.84
C GLU A 19 24.09 -8.42 -30.89
N ALA A 20 24.01 -9.11 -32.02
CA ALA A 20 24.26 -10.53 -32.20
C ALA A 20 25.73 -10.94 -32.47
N VAL A 21 25.91 -12.27 -32.46
CA VAL A 21 26.97 -13.08 -33.12
C VAL A 21 28.21 -13.41 -32.29
N GLY A 22 28.48 -14.72 -32.14
CA GLY A 22 29.83 -15.23 -31.85
C GLY A 22 29.88 -16.56 -31.11
N SER A 23 30.06 -17.64 -31.86
CA SER A 23 30.37 -18.98 -31.36
C SER A 23 31.80 -19.04 -30.79
N SER A 24 31.99 -19.60 -29.59
CA SER A 24 33.22 -20.34 -29.24
C SER A 24 33.00 -21.12 -27.94
N ASP A 25 33.44 -22.38 -27.97
CA ASP A 25 33.48 -23.33 -26.86
C ASP A 25 33.98 -22.71 -25.55
N SER A 26 33.25 -22.95 -24.46
CA SER A 26 33.77 -22.78 -23.10
C SER A 26 33.40 -23.99 -22.24
N GLU A 27 34.43 -24.52 -21.61
CA GLU A 27 34.41 -25.61 -20.64
C GLU A 27 33.29 -25.38 -19.61
N ALA A 28 32.52 -26.44 -19.34
CA ALA A 28 31.48 -26.43 -18.33
C ALA A 28 32.11 -26.14 -16.95
N ALA A 29 32.11 -24.86 -16.57
CA ALA A 29 32.28 -24.46 -15.18
C ALA A 29 31.19 -25.18 -14.39
N SER A 30 31.60 -26.14 -13.57
CA SER A 30 30.75 -26.75 -12.55
C SER A 30 30.23 -25.63 -11.66
N THR A 31 29.06 -25.10 -11.97
CA THR A 31 28.38 -24.11 -11.16
C THR A 31 28.05 -24.79 -9.84
N THR A 32 28.81 -24.49 -8.79
CA THR A 32 28.53 -24.97 -7.45
C THR A 32 27.13 -24.48 -7.08
N GLU A 33 26.16 -25.39 -7.10
CA GLU A 33 24.77 -25.09 -6.84
C GLU A 33 24.60 -24.91 -5.33
N TRP A 34 24.53 -23.65 -4.88
CA TRP A 34 24.35 -23.33 -3.48
C TRP A 34 22.99 -23.86 -3.01
N LYS A 35 22.99 -24.68 -1.96
CA LYS A 35 21.76 -25.27 -1.42
C LYS A 35 21.38 -24.60 -0.12
N VAL A 36 20.11 -24.21 -0.01
CA VAL A 36 19.57 -23.67 1.25
C VAL A 36 19.37 -24.82 2.23
N LYS A 37 20.02 -24.72 3.40
CA LYS A 37 19.88 -25.68 4.51
C LYS A 37 18.58 -25.43 5.27
N LYS A 38 18.35 -24.18 5.67
CA LYS A 38 17.17 -23.75 6.44
C LYS A 38 16.98 -22.24 6.40
N ILE A 39 15.73 -21.79 6.49
CA ILE A 39 15.40 -20.40 6.78
C ILE A 39 15.10 -20.26 8.27
N ILE A 40 15.73 -19.29 8.92
CA ILE A 40 15.71 -19.13 10.38
C ILE A 40 15.04 -17.84 10.85
N GLY A 41 14.84 -16.88 9.95
CA GLY A 41 14.28 -15.57 10.30
C GLY A 41 13.70 -14.83 9.11
N ARG A 42 12.92 -13.77 9.40
CA ARG A 42 12.42 -12.82 8.40
C ARG A 42 12.44 -11.41 8.96
N ARG A 43 12.64 -10.42 8.09
CA ARG A 43 12.50 -9.00 8.43
C ARG A 43 11.97 -8.21 7.24
N SER A 44 11.45 -7.03 7.54
CA SER A 44 11.11 -6.02 6.54
C SER A 44 12.13 -4.90 6.60
N THR A 45 12.70 -4.54 5.45
CA THR A 45 13.67 -3.45 5.31
C THR A 45 13.15 -2.46 4.28
N ILE A 46 13.13 -1.17 4.61
CA ILE A 46 12.81 -0.11 3.65
C ILE A 46 14.10 0.23 2.88
N LYS A 47 14.09 0.08 1.56
CA LYS A 47 15.21 0.47 0.68
C LYS A 47 14.75 1.53 -0.32
N THR A 48 15.65 2.46 -0.64
CA THR A 48 15.42 3.48 -1.68
C THR A 48 15.94 2.97 -3.01
N VAL A 49 15.07 2.83 -4.01
CA VAL A 49 15.43 2.45 -5.39
C VAL A 49 14.92 3.53 -6.32
N GLN A 50 15.80 4.17 -7.08
CA GLN A 50 15.47 5.24 -8.03
C GLN A 50 14.61 6.37 -7.42
N GLY A 51 14.88 6.73 -6.16
CA GLY A 51 14.16 7.80 -5.45
C GLY A 51 12.81 7.38 -4.82
N HIS A 52 12.38 6.13 -5.00
CA HIS A 52 11.17 5.59 -4.38
C HIS A 52 11.52 4.66 -3.21
N LEU A 53 10.74 4.72 -2.14
CA LEU A 53 10.87 3.85 -0.97
C LEU A 53 10.10 2.56 -1.22
N PHE A 54 10.79 1.42 -1.14
CA PHE A 54 10.20 0.09 -1.24
C PHE A 54 10.43 -0.67 0.06
N GLU A 55 9.37 -1.31 0.53
CA GLU A 55 9.45 -2.28 1.61
C GLU A 55 9.84 -3.64 1.01
N ILE A 56 11.02 -4.16 1.38
CA ILE A 56 11.54 -5.42 0.88
C ILE A 56 11.58 -6.43 2.03
N MET A 57 10.95 -7.58 1.80
CA MET A 57 11.01 -8.71 2.71
C MET A 57 12.31 -9.50 2.48
N GLU A 58 13.10 -9.63 3.53
CA GLU A 58 14.34 -10.42 3.55
C GLU A 58 14.19 -11.61 4.50
N PHE A 59 14.76 -12.73 4.10
CA PHE A 59 14.79 -13.97 4.86
C PHE A 59 16.22 -14.26 5.31
N GLN A 60 16.37 -14.72 6.54
CA GLN A 60 17.65 -15.13 7.06
C GLN A 60 17.87 -16.60 6.69
N VAL A 61 18.84 -16.83 5.84
CA VAL A 61 19.10 -18.12 5.18
C VAL A 61 20.38 -18.70 5.75
N GLN A 62 20.30 -19.95 6.16
CA GLN A 62 21.45 -20.78 6.50
C GLN A 62 21.76 -21.67 5.29
N TRP A 63 23.00 -21.61 4.82
CA TRP A 63 23.45 -22.32 3.62
C TRP A 63 24.06 -23.68 3.97
N ASP A 64 23.99 -24.60 3.01
CA ASP A 64 24.69 -25.89 3.05
C ASP A 64 25.86 -25.81 2.06
N PHE A 65 27.10 -25.88 2.57
CA PHE A 65 28.31 -25.88 1.75
C PHE A 65 28.92 -27.28 1.77
N PRO A 66 28.64 -28.12 0.76
CA PRO A 66 29.14 -29.49 0.74
C PRO A 66 30.67 -29.60 0.62
N ASP A 67 31.36 -28.55 0.16
CA ASP A 67 32.81 -28.54 -0.10
C ASP A 67 33.65 -27.79 0.95
N HIS A 68 33.06 -27.40 2.09
CA HIS A 68 33.79 -26.69 3.15
C HIS A 68 34.26 -27.65 4.25
N ASP A 69 35.57 -27.73 4.49
CA ASP A 69 36.21 -28.63 5.47
C ASP A 69 35.83 -28.35 6.94
N ASP A 70 35.13 -27.24 7.20
CA ASP A 70 34.62 -26.89 8.53
C ASP A 70 33.09 -27.03 8.58
N PRO A 71 32.55 -28.10 9.19
CA PRO A 71 31.11 -28.35 9.30
C PRO A 71 30.39 -27.42 10.28
N THR A 72 31.09 -26.47 10.92
CA THR A 72 30.53 -25.52 11.89
C THR A 72 30.44 -24.09 11.38
N ALA A 73 31.00 -23.79 10.21
CA ALA A 73 30.89 -22.49 9.56
C ALA A 73 29.54 -22.38 8.82
N ASP A 74 28.43 -22.42 9.55
CA ASP A 74 27.12 -22.09 9.02
C ASP A 74 27.12 -20.60 8.61
N GLU A 75 27.33 -20.29 7.33
CA GLU A 75 27.17 -18.92 6.85
C GLU A 75 25.68 -18.58 6.84
N VAL A 76 25.36 -17.44 7.45
CA VAL A 76 24.00 -16.94 7.57
C VAL A 76 23.91 -15.59 6.87
N THR A 77 23.14 -15.52 5.79
CA THR A 77 22.93 -14.28 5.03
C THR A 77 21.47 -13.86 5.04
N TRP A 78 21.21 -12.60 4.67
CA TRP A 78 19.86 -12.07 4.50
C TRP A 78 19.58 -11.94 3.01
N GLU A 79 18.66 -12.75 2.51
CA GLU A 79 18.33 -12.81 1.09
C GLU A 79 16.92 -12.29 0.83
N PRO A 80 16.71 -11.50 -0.24
CA PRO A 80 15.37 -11.17 -0.71
C PRO A 80 14.68 -12.43 -1.27
N LEU A 81 13.35 -12.39 -1.32
CA LEU A 81 12.55 -13.52 -1.85
C LEU A 81 12.95 -13.94 -3.27
N SER A 82 13.38 -12.99 -4.11
CA SER A 82 13.85 -13.25 -5.48
C SER A 82 15.07 -14.15 -5.55
N ASN A 83 15.89 -14.18 -4.49
CA ASN A 83 17.10 -15.02 -4.45
C ASN A 83 16.79 -16.45 -3.95
N LEU A 84 15.52 -16.72 -3.58
CA LEU A 84 15.08 -17.99 -3.01
C LEU A 84 14.16 -18.79 -3.94
N GLU A 85 14.22 -18.51 -5.24
CA GLU A 85 13.45 -19.23 -6.27
C GLU A 85 13.73 -20.74 -6.29
N ASN A 86 14.91 -21.18 -5.84
CA ASN A 86 15.23 -22.62 -5.76
C ASN A 86 15.04 -23.21 -4.36
N ALA A 87 14.54 -22.42 -3.39
CA ALA A 87 14.43 -22.79 -1.97
C ALA A 87 12.98 -22.82 -1.45
N HIS A 88 12.03 -23.15 -2.33
CA HIS A 88 10.59 -23.17 -2.02
C HIS A 88 10.24 -24.09 -0.84
N GLU A 89 10.88 -25.25 -0.71
CA GLU A 89 10.62 -26.20 0.36
C GLU A 89 11.05 -25.65 1.73
N ALA A 90 12.27 -25.14 1.83
CA ALA A 90 12.78 -24.52 3.06
C ALA A 90 11.96 -23.29 3.47
N LEU A 91 11.46 -22.52 2.48
CA LEU A 91 10.57 -21.39 2.72
C LEU A 91 9.19 -21.84 3.21
N HIS A 92 8.62 -22.87 2.59
CA HIS A 92 7.35 -23.44 3.00
C HIS A 92 7.41 -23.95 4.45
N ASP A 93 8.44 -24.71 4.80
CA ASP A 93 8.64 -25.24 6.14
C ASP A 93 8.82 -24.13 7.19
N PHE A 94 9.61 -23.11 6.86
CA PHE A 94 9.75 -21.94 7.71
C PHE A 94 8.41 -21.22 7.93
N LEU A 95 7.63 -20.97 6.88
CA LEU A 95 6.33 -20.31 6.98
C LEU A 95 5.29 -21.17 7.71
N ALA A 96 5.33 -22.49 7.55
CA ALA A 96 4.48 -23.45 8.25
C ALA A 96 4.74 -23.44 9.75
N SER A 97 6.01 -23.40 10.16
CA SER A 97 6.44 -23.38 11.56
C SER A 97 6.22 -22.04 12.28
N GLN A 98 5.94 -20.95 11.55
CA GLN A 98 5.64 -19.66 12.19
C GLN A 98 4.37 -19.73 13.05
N PRO A 99 4.33 -18.98 14.18
CA PRO A 99 3.14 -18.92 15.00
C PRO A 99 1.94 -18.40 14.20
N LYS A 100 0.82 -19.12 14.30
CA LYS A 100 -0.43 -18.74 13.64
C LYS A 100 -1.28 -17.88 14.56
N GLN A 101 -2.06 -16.98 13.99
CA GLN A 101 -3.02 -16.16 14.72
C GLN A 101 -4.09 -17.10 15.31
N PRO A 102 -4.21 -17.23 16.64
CA PRO A 102 -5.11 -18.21 17.27
C PRO A 102 -6.58 -17.95 16.93
N SER A 103 -6.94 -16.69 16.69
CA SER A 103 -8.29 -16.26 16.34
C SER A 103 -8.62 -16.37 14.83
N CYS A 104 -7.67 -16.81 14.00
CA CYS A 104 -7.84 -16.88 12.56
C CYS A 104 -8.26 -18.27 12.08
N LYS A 105 -9.47 -18.40 11.55
CA LYS A 105 -9.98 -19.64 10.93
C LYS A 105 -9.11 -20.17 9.78
N TYR A 106 -8.38 -19.30 9.09
CA TYR A 106 -7.56 -19.64 7.92
C TYR A 106 -6.09 -19.92 8.24
N GLY A 107 -5.71 -19.89 9.53
CA GLY A 107 -4.33 -20.18 9.93
C GLY A 107 -3.30 -19.16 9.42
N HIS A 108 -3.68 -17.89 9.25
CA HIS A 108 -2.73 -16.85 8.90
C HIS A 108 -1.72 -16.59 10.02
N MET A 109 -0.51 -16.14 9.66
CA MET A 109 0.57 -15.87 10.60
C MET A 109 0.21 -14.78 11.62
N LEU A 110 0.67 -14.96 12.86
CA LEU A 110 0.58 -13.98 13.94
C LEU A 110 1.25 -12.67 13.50
N GLY A 111 0.59 -11.54 13.76
CA GLY A 111 1.05 -10.21 13.35
C GLY A 111 0.84 -9.83 11.88
N THR A 112 0.57 -10.81 10.99
CA THR A 112 0.25 -10.55 9.56
C THR A 112 -1.24 -10.77 9.25
N CYS A 113 -1.96 -11.53 10.07
CA CYS A 113 -3.38 -11.81 9.89
C CYS A 113 -4.22 -10.53 9.88
N ARG A 114 -5.00 -10.33 8.81
CA ARG A 114 -5.98 -9.23 8.67
C ARG A 114 -7.44 -9.70 8.73
N CYS A 115 -7.71 -10.99 8.97
CA CYS A 115 -9.06 -11.56 8.87
C CYS A 115 -10.08 -11.00 9.86
N GLN A 116 -9.63 -10.53 11.02
CA GLN A 116 -10.50 -9.91 12.02
C GLN A 116 -10.50 -8.38 11.92
N ARG A 117 -9.75 -7.81 10.98
CA ARG A 117 -9.76 -6.37 10.75
C ARG A 117 -10.97 -6.01 9.89
N PRO A 118 -11.67 -4.92 10.21
CA PRO A 118 -12.77 -4.45 9.38
C PRO A 118 -12.28 -4.15 7.96
N LEU A 119 -13.00 -4.67 6.97
CA LEU A 119 -12.78 -4.36 5.56
C LEU A 119 -13.59 -3.11 5.21
N ILE A 120 -12.92 -2.11 4.65
CA ILE A 120 -13.57 -0.86 4.23
C ILE A 120 -13.57 -0.83 2.70
N HIS A 121 -14.75 -0.95 2.11
CA HIS A 121 -14.93 -0.65 0.69
C HIS A 121 -15.02 0.86 0.53
N SER A 122 -14.03 1.44 -0.17
CA SER A 122 -14.04 2.86 -0.52
C SER A 122 -14.18 2.99 -2.02
N GLY A 123 -15.34 3.47 -2.47
CA GLY A 123 -15.57 3.88 -3.85
C GLY A 123 -15.51 5.40 -3.96
N GLN A 124 -15.15 5.89 -5.14
CA GLN A 124 -15.32 7.30 -5.49
C GLN A 124 -16.46 7.42 -6.50
N ASP A 125 -17.24 8.49 -6.38
CA ASP A 125 -18.22 8.89 -7.39
C ASP A 125 -18.18 10.41 -7.52
N GLU A 126 -18.22 10.91 -8.75
CA GLU A 126 -18.10 12.32 -9.07
C GLU A 126 -19.48 12.97 -9.08
N SER A 127 -19.84 13.62 -7.96
CA SER A 127 -21.11 14.34 -7.83
C SER A 127 -20.90 15.85 -7.80
N ILE A 128 -21.53 16.53 -8.77
CA ILE A 128 -21.62 18.00 -8.82
C ILE A 128 -23.04 18.39 -8.41
N PHE A 129 -23.15 19.20 -7.36
CA PHE A 129 -24.42 19.78 -6.91
C PHE A 129 -24.52 21.22 -7.39
N LYS A 130 -25.54 21.55 -8.17
CA LYS A 130 -25.75 22.92 -8.68
C LYS A 130 -26.92 23.60 -7.98
N ALA A 131 -26.81 24.91 -7.74
CA ALA A 131 -27.75 25.69 -6.92
C ALA A 131 -29.21 25.64 -7.40
N TYR A 132 -29.45 25.49 -8.70
CA TYR A 132 -30.77 25.40 -9.32
C TYR A 132 -31.02 24.04 -9.99
N GLN A 133 -30.22 23.02 -9.66
CA GLN A 133 -30.38 21.68 -10.19
C GLN A 133 -31.74 21.10 -9.81
N LYS A 134 -32.45 20.59 -10.80
CA LYS A 134 -33.78 20.03 -10.59
C LYS A 134 -33.67 18.67 -9.88
N SER A 135 -34.43 18.46 -8.81
CA SER A 135 -34.68 17.11 -8.31
C SER A 135 -35.55 16.34 -9.31
N SER A 136 -35.27 15.05 -9.49
CA SER A 136 -36.12 14.15 -10.29
C SER A 136 -37.55 14.06 -9.72
N TYR A 137 -37.70 14.24 -8.41
CA TYR A 137 -38.94 14.10 -7.64
C TYR A 137 -39.82 15.37 -7.56
N GLN A 138 -39.80 16.21 -8.59
CA GLN A 138 -40.57 17.46 -8.57
C GLN A 138 -41.97 17.27 -9.16
N TRP A 139 -43.00 17.63 -8.39
CA TRP A 139 -44.40 17.58 -8.82
C TRP A 139 -44.72 18.62 -9.89
N VAL A 140 -45.50 18.22 -10.89
CA VAL A 140 -46.11 19.12 -11.88
C VAL A 140 -47.60 19.12 -11.61
N VAL A 141 -48.17 20.26 -11.22
CA VAL A 141 -49.59 20.38 -10.91
C VAL A 141 -50.29 20.97 -12.13
N GLY A 142 -51.27 20.25 -12.69
CA GLY A 142 -52.08 20.74 -13.81
C GLY A 142 -51.30 21.03 -15.09
N GLY A 143 -50.18 20.34 -15.34
CA GLY A 143 -49.33 20.57 -16.53
C GLY A 143 -48.49 21.84 -16.49
N VAL A 144 -48.65 22.69 -15.46
CA VAL A 144 -47.92 23.94 -15.31
C VAL A 144 -46.65 23.71 -14.49
N ARG A 145 -45.52 24.23 -14.98
CA ARG A 145 -44.24 24.26 -14.27
C ARG A 145 -43.92 25.69 -13.86
N GLY A 146 -43.45 25.88 -12.63
CA GLY A 146 -43.00 27.21 -12.17
C GLY A 146 -41.89 27.78 -13.07
N LEU A 147 -41.84 29.11 -13.19
CA LEU A 147 -40.77 29.83 -13.89
C LEU A 147 -39.41 29.46 -13.30
N ARG A 148 -38.44 29.21 -14.19
CA ARG A 148 -37.09 28.75 -13.81
C ARG A 148 -35.99 29.63 -14.36
N LYS A 149 -34.87 29.64 -13.64
CA LYS A 149 -33.60 30.17 -14.14
C LYS A 149 -33.15 29.34 -15.34
N LYS A 150 -32.54 29.99 -16.33
CA LYS A 150 -32.10 29.36 -17.60
C LYS A 150 -30.98 28.33 -17.38
N THR A 151 -30.13 28.55 -16.38
CA THR A 151 -29.00 27.68 -16.04
C THR A 151 -29.20 27.09 -14.65
N ASP A 152 -28.56 25.96 -14.39
CA ASP A 152 -28.56 25.29 -13.08
C ASP A 152 -27.78 26.08 -12.00
N GLY A 153 -27.26 27.26 -12.33
CA GLY A 153 -26.51 28.11 -11.41
C GLY A 153 -25.08 27.63 -11.16
N PRO A 154 -24.37 28.25 -10.19
CA PRO A 154 -23.08 27.75 -9.73
C PRO A 154 -23.26 26.37 -9.09
N GLY A 155 -22.26 25.52 -9.24
CA GLY A 155 -22.23 24.24 -8.54
C GLY A 155 -20.93 24.00 -7.81
N GLU A 156 -20.97 22.98 -6.97
CA GLU A 156 -19.90 22.57 -6.10
C GLU A 156 -19.75 21.05 -6.17
N MET A 157 -18.52 20.58 -6.24
CA MET A 157 -18.21 19.16 -6.13
C MET A 157 -18.14 18.81 -4.65
N VAL A 158 -18.84 17.75 -4.25
CA VAL A 158 -18.85 17.29 -2.86
C VAL A 158 -18.33 15.86 -2.84
N SER A 159 -17.21 15.65 -2.16
CA SER A 159 -16.73 14.32 -1.81
C SER A 159 -17.07 14.04 -0.36
N GLY A 160 -17.75 12.93 -0.12
CA GLY A 160 -18.19 12.54 1.21
C GLY A 160 -18.06 11.04 1.43
N PHE A 161 -17.52 10.66 2.57
CA PHE A 161 -17.59 9.28 3.04
C PHE A 161 -18.88 9.04 3.78
N LYS A 162 -19.50 7.88 3.56
CA LYS A 162 -20.65 7.41 4.32
C LYS A 162 -20.24 6.18 5.11
N ASP A 163 -20.67 6.16 6.36
CA ASP A 163 -20.56 5.03 7.27
C ASP A 163 -21.93 4.75 7.86
N GLU A 164 -22.23 3.48 8.10
CA GLU A 164 -23.49 3.06 8.71
C GLU A 164 -23.54 3.41 10.20
N LEU A 165 -22.38 3.41 10.86
CA LEU A 165 -22.30 3.70 12.29
C LEU A 165 -22.37 5.21 12.56
N ARG A 166 -21.56 6.01 11.86
CA ARG A 166 -21.45 7.46 12.07
C ARG A 166 -22.22 8.33 11.09
N GLY A 167 -22.82 7.74 10.06
CA GLY A 167 -23.54 8.46 9.02
C GLY A 167 -22.62 9.12 7.99
N PHE A 168 -23.13 10.19 7.36
CA PHE A 168 -22.40 10.90 6.31
C PHE A 168 -21.35 11.84 6.90
N GLY A 169 -20.15 11.80 6.33
CA GLY A 169 -19.08 12.75 6.63
C GLY A 169 -18.25 12.44 7.86
N HIS A 170 -18.49 11.32 8.55
CA HIS A 170 -17.80 10.94 9.80
C HIS A 170 -17.62 12.14 10.74
N PRO A 171 -18.71 12.71 11.29
CA PRO A 171 -18.59 13.85 12.21
C PRO A 171 -17.67 13.48 13.37
N LEU A 172 -16.81 14.42 13.73
CA LEU A 172 -15.88 14.33 14.85
C LEU A 172 -16.31 15.30 15.94
N THR A 173 -16.24 14.87 17.19
CA THR A 173 -16.32 15.78 18.34
C THR A 173 -15.00 16.56 18.48
N GLU A 174 -15.00 17.62 19.29
CA GLU A 174 -13.78 18.38 19.58
C GLU A 174 -12.71 17.49 20.22
N ASP A 175 -13.10 16.63 21.18
CA ASP A 175 -12.18 15.68 21.83
C ASP A 175 -11.58 14.67 20.85
N GLU A 176 -12.40 14.12 19.95
CA GLU A 176 -11.90 13.19 18.92
C GLU A 176 -10.98 13.89 17.92
N LEU A 177 -11.28 15.14 17.55
CA LEU A 177 -10.44 15.94 16.69
C LEU A 177 -9.08 16.24 17.34
N LEU A 178 -9.06 16.47 18.65
CA LEU A 178 -7.82 16.63 19.42
C LEU A 178 -6.99 15.35 19.38
N VAL A 179 -7.58 14.19 19.66
CA VAL A 179 -6.88 12.88 19.60
C VAL A 179 -6.31 12.63 18.21
N VAL A 180 -7.09 12.86 17.16
CA VAL A 180 -6.64 12.71 15.76
C VAL A 180 -5.48 13.67 15.46
N ASN A 181 -5.55 14.92 15.95
CA ASN A 181 -4.49 15.90 15.73
C ASN A 181 -3.20 15.57 16.50
N CYS A 182 -3.28 15.09 17.74
CA CYS A 182 -2.12 14.59 18.48
C CYS A 182 -1.44 13.44 17.73
N TYR A 183 -2.22 12.49 17.20
CA TYR A 183 -1.69 11.40 16.38
C TYR A 183 -1.04 11.90 15.08
N ARG A 184 -1.64 12.89 14.42
CA ARG A 184 -1.08 13.50 13.19
C ARG A 184 0.22 14.25 13.45
N GLU A 185 0.30 14.97 14.57
CA GLU A 185 1.50 15.69 14.99
C GLU A 185 2.66 14.72 15.26
N ALA A 186 2.39 13.58 15.91
CA ALA A 186 3.39 12.51 16.10
C ALA A 186 3.92 11.95 14.77
N LEU A 187 3.14 12.03 13.69
CA LEU A 187 3.53 11.66 12.32
C LEU A 187 4.08 12.83 11.49
N GLY A 188 4.30 14.01 12.09
CA GLY A 188 4.79 15.21 11.39
C GLY A 188 3.79 15.81 10.40
N LYS A 189 2.49 15.53 10.54
CA LYS A 189 1.42 16.00 9.64
C LYS A 189 0.70 17.21 10.23
N GLN A 190 0.22 18.09 9.35
CA GLN A 190 -0.56 19.28 9.72
C GLN A 190 -1.87 18.92 10.43
N PRO A 191 -2.31 19.67 11.45
CA PRO A 191 -3.57 19.42 12.14
C PRO A 191 -4.77 19.65 11.23
N LEU A 192 -5.84 18.88 11.46
CA LEU A 192 -7.13 19.05 10.81
C LEU A 192 -7.95 20.11 11.54
N LYS A 193 -8.67 20.92 10.77
CA LYS A 193 -9.63 21.91 11.29
C LYS A 193 -11.02 21.33 11.56
N GLY A 194 -11.27 20.11 11.10
CA GLY A 194 -12.56 19.43 11.19
C GLY A 194 -12.49 18.05 10.54
N SER A 195 -13.62 17.36 10.46
CA SER A 195 -13.65 16.01 9.89
C SER A 195 -13.19 16.00 8.42
N PRO A 196 -12.26 15.09 8.04
CA PRO A 196 -11.87 14.91 6.64
C PRO A 196 -12.92 14.15 5.82
N GLY A 197 -14.00 13.68 6.48
CA GLY A 197 -15.02 12.85 5.86
C GLY A 197 -15.86 13.57 4.81
N VAL A 198 -15.86 14.90 4.77
CA VAL A 198 -16.49 15.70 3.69
C VAL A 198 -15.51 16.74 3.17
N ARG A 199 -15.45 16.92 1.85
CA ARG A 199 -14.68 17.96 1.19
C ARG A 199 -15.54 18.60 0.10
N PHE A 200 -15.57 19.93 0.11
CA PHE A 200 -16.23 20.75 -0.90
C PHE A 200 -15.15 21.32 -1.81
N LEU A 201 -15.37 21.25 -3.12
CA LEU A 201 -14.46 21.79 -4.13
C LEU A 201 -15.24 22.62 -5.13
N GLN A 202 -14.76 23.83 -5.37
CA GLN A 202 -15.31 24.63 -6.45
C GLN A 202 -14.71 24.21 -7.79
N TYR A 203 -15.54 23.63 -8.67
CA TYR A 203 -15.06 23.13 -9.95
C TYR A 203 -14.90 24.23 -11.01
N GLY A 204 -13.88 24.11 -11.87
CA GLY A 204 -13.70 24.96 -13.06
C GLY A 204 -12.27 25.39 -13.37
N LYS A 205 -12.05 25.93 -14.58
CA LYS A 205 -10.73 26.21 -15.20
C LYS A 205 -9.85 27.24 -14.45
N ASN A 206 -10.41 27.99 -13.50
CA ASN A 206 -9.69 28.96 -12.66
C ASN A 206 -10.03 28.79 -11.16
N LYS A 207 -10.47 27.59 -10.77
CA LYS A 207 -10.86 27.26 -9.40
C LYS A 207 -9.98 26.11 -8.92
N GLU A 208 -10.54 25.15 -8.19
CA GLU A 208 -9.81 24.00 -7.64
C GLU A 208 -9.67 22.84 -8.64
N GLY A 209 -10.05 23.06 -9.91
CA GLY A 209 -10.02 22.04 -10.95
C GLY A 209 -11.24 21.12 -10.90
N TYR A 210 -11.06 19.89 -11.34
CA TYR A 210 -12.06 18.82 -11.20
C TYR A 210 -11.61 17.85 -10.13
N TRP A 211 -12.55 17.12 -9.54
CA TRP A 211 -12.21 15.98 -8.70
C TRP A 211 -11.36 14.99 -9.50
N THR A 212 -10.27 14.52 -8.91
CA THR A 212 -9.38 13.52 -9.52
C THR A 212 -9.07 12.42 -8.51
N PHE A 213 -8.47 11.34 -8.99
CA PHE A 213 -7.98 10.27 -8.14
C PHE A 213 -7.03 10.77 -7.04
N ASP A 214 -6.19 11.76 -7.31
CA ASP A 214 -5.27 12.31 -6.31
C ASP A 214 -6.03 12.97 -5.15
N HIS A 215 -7.12 13.69 -5.46
CA HIS A 215 -8.00 14.27 -4.44
C HIS A 215 -8.65 13.18 -3.57
N PHE A 216 -9.08 12.09 -4.20
CA PHE A 216 -9.62 10.93 -3.50
C PHE A 216 -8.56 10.24 -2.62
N ALA A 217 -7.36 9.98 -3.15
CA ALA A 217 -6.27 9.34 -2.42
C ALA A 217 -5.88 10.18 -1.20
N GLU A 218 -5.77 11.49 -1.35
CA GLU A 218 -5.48 12.40 -0.23
C GLU A 218 -6.57 12.32 0.84
N GLN A 219 -7.85 12.36 0.45
CA GLN A 219 -8.97 12.27 1.41
C GLN A 219 -9.04 10.90 2.08
N ALA A 220 -8.78 9.82 1.34
CA ALA A 220 -8.75 8.45 1.84
C ALA A 220 -7.63 8.25 2.88
N ILE A 221 -6.42 8.78 2.62
CA ILE A 221 -5.32 8.74 3.59
C ILE A 221 -5.70 9.48 4.88
N ARG A 222 -6.31 10.66 4.76
CA ARG A 222 -6.77 11.44 5.92
C ARG A 222 -7.84 10.69 6.71
N LYS A 223 -8.75 9.98 6.03
CA LYS A 223 -9.74 9.08 6.66
C LYS A 223 -9.08 7.88 7.36
N CYS A 224 -8.10 7.22 6.74
CA CYS A 224 -7.43 6.06 7.33
C CYS A 224 -6.76 6.41 8.65
N VAL A 225 -6.14 7.58 8.74
CA VAL A 225 -5.56 8.11 9.98
C VAL A 225 -6.61 8.24 11.08
N LEU A 226 -7.77 8.82 10.74
CA LEU A 226 -8.91 8.96 11.65
C LEU A 226 -9.42 7.59 12.13
N MET A 227 -9.53 6.62 11.23
CA MET A 227 -9.97 5.28 11.62
C MET A 227 -8.96 4.63 12.56
N HIS A 228 -7.66 4.68 12.24
CA HIS A 228 -6.64 4.05 13.07
C HIS A 228 -6.65 4.54 14.52
N SER A 229 -6.74 5.86 14.73
CA SER A 229 -6.80 6.44 16.09
C SER A 229 -8.04 6.03 16.89
N MET A 230 -9.05 5.44 16.26
CA MET A 230 -10.31 5.05 16.89
C MET A 230 -10.42 3.55 17.17
N TRP A 231 -9.65 2.72 16.46
CA TRP A 231 -9.66 1.26 16.65
C TRP A 231 -8.65 0.78 17.70
N ASP A 232 -7.75 1.64 18.16
CA ASP A 232 -6.77 1.35 19.22
C ASP A 232 -7.31 1.64 20.65
N GLN A 233 -8.63 1.81 20.79
CA GLN A 233 -9.35 1.88 22.09
C GLN A 233 -9.90 0.50 22.49
#